data_AF-A0A364V6E4-F1
#
_entry.id   AF-A0A364V6E4-F1
#
_cell.length_a   1.000
_cell.length_b   1.000
_cell.length_c   1.000
_cell.angle_alpha   90.00
_cell.angle_beta   90.00
_cell.angle_gamma   90.00
#
_symmetry.space_group_name_H-M   'P 1'
#
loop_
_entity.id
_entity.type
_entity.pdbx_description
1 polymer ?
#
loop_
_entity_poly.entity_id
_entity_poly.type
_entity_poly.pdbx_seq_one_letter_code
_entity_poly.pdbx_strand_id
1 'polypeptide(L)'
;MQSCSVPPPEEFRIGVPDQSSGAASDMRMRPNLITPLAKEYQSALSRPGRHITLVPLRPSQRLDALREKKVELVFGCVGEMLDQMDHNTAKQVRGRFATSGSPDTPRWRDVTHSTLLSATPSDVGVSDPGLATPCPDPTIPQNTVALYDKPRINREDRRALNNVAGGISTQDLEDKASEG
;
A
#
# COMPACT_ATOMS: atom_id res chain seq x y z
N MET A 1 -24.39 -36.96 -17.61
CA MET A 1 -23.67 -35.74 -18.03
C MET A 1 -23.60 -34.84 -16.81
N GLN A 2 -22.48 -34.81 -16.09
CA GLN A 2 -22.30 -33.90 -14.95
C GLN A 2 -21.96 -32.52 -15.51
N SER A 3 -22.87 -31.56 -15.30
CA SER A 3 -22.63 -30.16 -15.59
C SER A 3 -21.50 -29.67 -14.68
N CYS A 4 -20.31 -29.46 -15.25
CA CYS A 4 -19.26 -28.70 -14.60
C CYS A 4 -19.77 -27.26 -14.43
N SER A 5 -20.33 -26.94 -13.27
CA SER A 5 -20.64 -25.56 -12.92
C SER A 5 -19.30 -24.85 -12.73
N VAL A 6 -18.95 -23.94 -13.65
CA VAL A 6 -17.77 -23.10 -13.50
C VAL A 6 -17.99 -22.24 -12.25
N PRO A 7 -17.14 -22.34 -11.22
CA PRO A 7 -17.31 -21.53 -10.03
C PRO A 7 -17.26 -20.04 -10.43
N PRO A 8 -18.07 -19.19 -9.80
CA PRO A 8 -18.05 -17.76 -10.08
C PRO A 8 -16.65 -17.19 -9.81
N PRO A 9 -16.23 -16.15 -10.55
CA PRO A 9 -14.92 -15.56 -10.39
C PRO A 9 -14.74 -15.03 -8.96
N GLU A 10 -13.53 -15.16 -8.44
CA GLU A 10 -13.09 -14.56 -7.18
C GLU A 10 -13.05 -13.04 -7.36
N GLU A 11 -13.97 -12.33 -6.73
CA GLU A 11 -13.95 -10.86 -6.66
C GLU A 11 -12.85 -10.39 -5.71
N PHE A 12 -11.98 -9.51 -6.20
CA PHE A 12 -10.85 -8.97 -5.45
C PHE A 12 -10.77 -7.45 -5.61
N ARG A 13 -10.94 -6.71 -4.52
CA ARG A 13 -11.03 -5.25 -4.56
C ARG A 13 -9.76 -4.61 -4.01
N ILE A 14 -9.20 -3.70 -4.78
CA ILE A 14 -8.05 -2.88 -4.41
C ILE A 14 -8.55 -1.47 -4.11
N GLY A 15 -8.41 -1.03 -2.86
CA GLY A 15 -8.68 0.33 -2.44
C GLY A 15 -7.59 1.28 -2.94
N VAL A 16 -7.96 2.14 -3.89
CA VAL A 16 -7.08 3.14 -4.51
C VAL A 16 -7.31 4.49 -3.83
N PRO A 17 -6.26 5.21 -3.40
CA PRO A 17 -6.41 6.54 -2.81
C PRO A 17 -7.03 7.53 -3.82
N ASP A 18 -8.28 7.91 -3.61
CA ASP A 18 -9.00 8.90 -4.39
C ASP A 18 -8.73 10.30 -3.83
N GLN A 19 -8.24 11.18 -4.72
CA GLN A 19 -7.84 12.54 -4.39
C GLN A 19 -8.92 13.56 -4.79
N SER A 20 -10.01 13.15 -5.45
CA SER A 20 -11.07 14.05 -5.93
C SER A 20 -11.94 14.64 -4.81
N SER A 21 -11.87 14.09 -3.59
CA SER A 21 -12.76 14.45 -2.48
C SER A 21 -12.05 14.66 -1.13
N GLY A 22 -10.72 14.81 -1.11
CA GLY A 22 -9.91 15.01 0.11
C GLY A 22 -9.38 16.44 0.27
N ALA A 23 -9.08 16.85 1.51
CA ALA A 23 -8.37 18.10 1.74
C ALA A 23 -6.90 17.97 1.28
N ALA A 24 -6.23 19.08 0.91
CA ALA A 24 -4.82 19.06 0.51
C ALA A 24 -3.90 18.45 1.60
N SER A 25 -4.28 18.56 2.87
CA SER A 25 -3.62 17.93 4.02
C SER A 25 -3.72 16.40 4.06
N ASP A 26 -4.70 15.82 3.36
CA ASP A 26 -4.93 14.37 3.27
C ASP A 26 -4.15 13.75 2.09
N MET A 27 -3.66 14.58 1.17
CA MET A 27 -2.90 14.17 -0.02
C MET A 27 -1.50 13.74 0.38
N ARG A 28 -1.37 12.49 0.82
CA ARG A 28 -0.08 11.92 1.26
C ARG A 28 0.74 11.43 0.07
N MET A 29 0.11 10.80 -0.92
CA MET A 29 0.78 10.31 -2.13
C MET A 29 0.68 11.32 -3.28
N ARG A 30 1.75 11.44 -4.08
CA ARG A 30 1.73 12.23 -5.32
C ARG A 30 0.64 11.71 -6.29
N PRO A 31 -0.35 12.55 -6.67
CA PRO A 31 -1.53 12.09 -7.41
C PRO A 31 -1.23 11.38 -8.73
N ASN A 32 -0.23 11.88 -9.48
CA ASN A 32 0.18 11.31 -10.76
C ASN A 32 0.75 9.88 -10.63
N LEU A 33 1.20 9.47 -9.44
CA LEU A 33 1.80 8.14 -9.20
C LEU A 33 0.79 7.10 -8.70
N ILE A 34 -0.42 7.51 -8.31
CA ILE A 34 -1.43 6.62 -7.73
C ILE A 34 -1.93 5.62 -8.77
N THR A 35 -2.34 6.11 -9.95
CA THR A 35 -2.90 5.26 -11.01
C THR A 35 -1.88 4.28 -11.58
N PRO A 36 -0.63 4.67 -11.90
CA PRO A 36 0.41 3.72 -12.31
C PRO A 36 0.64 2.63 -11.26
N LEU A 37 0.78 2.98 -9.97
CA LEU A 37 1.00 2.00 -8.91
C LEU A 37 -0.20 1.06 -8.71
N ALA A 38 -1.43 1.58 -8.81
CA ALA A 38 -2.63 0.75 -8.76
C ALA A 38 -2.66 -0.30 -9.88
N LYS A 39 -2.24 0.10 -11.10
CA LYS A 39 -2.13 -0.80 -12.25
C LYS A 39 -1.05 -1.87 -12.06
N GLU A 40 0.07 -1.54 -11.42
CA GLU A 40 1.10 -2.54 -11.08
C GLU A 40 0.54 -3.61 -10.12
N TYR A 41 -0.18 -3.21 -9.07
CA TYR A 41 -0.83 -4.17 -8.17
C TYR A 41 -1.92 -4.99 -8.87
N GLN A 42 -2.74 -4.35 -9.71
CA GLN A 42 -3.78 -5.05 -10.48
C GLN A 42 -3.16 -6.08 -11.43
N SER A 43 -2.11 -5.72 -12.15
CA SER A 43 -1.39 -6.60 -13.06
C SER A 43 -0.75 -7.78 -12.31
N ALA A 44 -0.05 -7.50 -11.20
CA ALA A 44 0.65 -8.51 -10.42
C ALA A 44 -0.28 -9.54 -9.76
N LEU A 45 -1.50 -9.15 -9.40
CA LEU A 45 -2.49 -10.03 -8.76
C LEU A 45 -3.44 -10.71 -9.76
N SER A 46 -3.36 -10.35 -11.04
CA SER A 46 -4.22 -10.87 -12.09
C SER A 46 -3.94 -12.36 -12.33
N ARG A 47 -4.98 -13.17 -12.32
CA ARG A 47 -4.91 -14.61 -12.63
C ARG A 47 -6.25 -15.14 -13.14
N PRO A 48 -6.27 -16.27 -13.85
CA PRO A 48 -7.51 -16.88 -14.32
C PRO A 48 -8.51 -17.09 -13.17
N GLY A 49 -9.76 -16.68 -13.39
CA GLY A 49 -10.82 -16.82 -12.39
C GLY A 49 -10.84 -15.79 -11.28
N ARG A 50 -10.00 -14.74 -11.32
CA ARG A 50 -10.07 -13.59 -10.40
C ARG A 50 -10.45 -12.33 -11.16
N HIS A 51 -11.44 -11.60 -10.66
CA HIS A 51 -11.80 -10.27 -11.15
C HIS A 51 -11.27 -9.22 -10.18
N ILE A 52 -10.41 -8.31 -10.67
CA ILE A 52 -9.84 -7.24 -9.84
C ILE A 52 -10.53 -5.91 -10.14
N THR A 53 -11.15 -5.34 -9.10
CA THR A 53 -11.78 -4.02 -9.17
C THR A 53 -10.98 -2.99 -8.38
N LEU A 54 -10.68 -1.85 -9.01
CA LEU A 54 -10.13 -0.69 -8.33
C LEU A 54 -11.27 0.12 -7.69
N VAL A 55 -11.24 0.27 -6.37
CA VAL A 55 -12.25 0.99 -5.60
C VAL A 55 -11.66 2.31 -5.12
N PRO A 56 -12.12 3.47 -5.62
CA PRO A 56 -11.67 4.75 -5.12
C PRO A 56 -12.08 4.92 -3.65
N LEU A 57 -11.13 5.27 -2.79
CA LEU A 57 -11.32 5.49 -1.36
C LEU A 57 -10.61 6.76 -0.93
N ARG A 58 -11.23 7.57 -0.06
CA ARG A 58 -10.51 8.71 0.53
C ARG A 58 -9.26 8.21 1.27
N PRO A 59 -8.16 8.99 1.30
CA PRO A 59 -6.91 8.56 1.92
C PRO A 59 -7.07 8.02 3.34
N SER A 60 -7.93 8.66 4.15
CA SER A 60 -8.23 8.30 5.54
C SER A 60 -9.13 7.06 5.68
N GLN A 61 -9.90 6.69 4.66
CA GLN A 61 -10.85 5.57 4.72
C GLN A 61 -10.22 4.22 4.36
N ARG A 62 -8.98 4.20 3.83
CA ARG A 62 -8.35 2.96 3.34
C ARG A 62 -8.21 1.90 4.42
N LEU A 63 -7.71 2.26 5.59
CA LEU A 63 -7.53 1.29 6.68
C LEU A 63 -8.87 0.75 7.20
N ASP A 64 -9.87 1.61 7.33
CA ASP A 64 -11.20 1.20 7.77
C ASP A 64 -11.89 0.31 6.73
N ALA A 65 -11.77 0.64 5.43
CA ALA A 65 -12.28 -0.20 4.36
C ALA A 65 -11.63 -1.58 4.34
N LEU A 66 -10.33 -1.68 4.67
CA LEU A 66 -9.64 -2.95 4.80
C LEU A 66 -10.15 -3.75 6.01
N ARG A 67 -10.24 -3.12 7.19
CA ARG A 67 -10.73 -3.73 8.43
C ARG A 67 -12.19 -4.20 8.32
N GLU A 68 -13.02 -3.41 7.66
CA GLU A 68 -14.44 -3.71 7.39
C GLU A 68 -14.62 -4.68 6.21
N LYS A 69 -13.53 -5.16 5.60
CA LYS A 69 -13.54 -6.12 4.47
C LYS A 69 -14.31 -5.61 3.25
N LYS A 70 -14.36 -4.28 3.08
CA LYS A 70 -14.88 -3.62 1.88
C LYS A 70 -13.90 -3.70 0.72
N VAL A 71 -12.62 -3.86 1.03
CA VAL A 71 -11.54 -4.14 0.08
C VAL A 71 -10.62 -5.22 0.64
N GLU A 72 -9.97 -5.97 -0.23
CA GLU A 72 -9.01 -7.02 0.13
C GLU A 72 -7.58 -6.47 0.27
N LEU A 73 -7.29 -5.35 -0.40
CA LEU A 73 -5.99 -4.72 -0.42
C LEU A 73 -6.10 -3.20 -0.47
N VAL A 74 -5.21 -2.50 0.22
CA VAL A 74 -4.94 -1.07 0.05
C VAL A 74 -3.43 -0.86 -0.07
N PHE A 75 -3.00 0.27 -0.61
CA PHE A 75 -1.60 0.64 -0.65
C PHE A 75 -1.39 2.11 -0.28
N GLY A 76 -0.17 2.42 0.12
CA GLY A 76 0.27 3.77 0.46
C GLY A 76 1.75 3.80 0.80
N CYS A 77 2.18 4.82 1.53
CA CYS A 77 3.55 4.91 2.02
C CYS A 77 3.66 4.40 3.46
N VAL A 78 4.80 3.80 3.82
CA VAL A 78 5.00 3.18 5.14
C VAL A 78 4.82 4.18 6.29
N GLY A 79 5.39 5.38 6.18
CA GLY A 79 5.26 6.44 7.19
C GLY A 79 3.85 7.02 7.27
N GLU A 80 3.18 7.17 6.13
CA GLU A 80 1.76 7.52 6.07
C GLU A 80 0.86 6.48 6.76
N MET A 81 1.03 5.20 6.42
CA MET A 81 0.20 4.11 6.95
C MET A 81 0.42 3.94 8.45
N LEU A 82 1.66 4.12 8.92
CA LEU A 82 1.95 4.16 10.35
C LEU A 82 1.23 5.33 11.02
N ASP A 83 1.20 6.51 10.41
CA ASP A 83 0.51 7.67 10.96
C ASP A 83 -1.02 7.47 11.07
N GLN A 84 -1.62 6.78 10.10
CA GLN A 84 -3.03 6.42 10.14
C GLN A 84 -3.34 5.29 11.14
N MET A 85 -2.42 4.34 11.31
CA MET A 85 -2.57 3.22 12.23
C MET A 85 -2.38 3.66 13.68
N ASP A 86 -1.32 4.44 13.93
CA ASP A 86 -0.95 4.98 15.24
C ASP A 86 -0.13 6.28 15.08
N HIS A 87 -0.85 7.39 15.08
CA HIS A 87 -0.28 8.74 14.97
C HIS A 87 0.76 9.04 16.06
N ASN A 88 0.54 8.57 17.30
CA ASN A 88 1.45 8.83 18.41
C ASN A 88 2.78 8.12 18.22
N THR A 89 2.72 6.86 17.79
CA THR A 89 3.92 6.08 17.47
C THR A 89 4.66 6.68 16.26
N ALA A 90 3.94 7.09 15.21
CA ALA A 90 4.54 7.77 14.07
C ALA A 90 5.28 9.07 14.48
N LYS A 91 4.68 9.86 15.37
CA LYS A 91 5.30 11.08 15.93
C LYS A 91 6.57 10.77 16.72
N GLN A 92 6.57 9.69 17.50
CA GLN A 92 7.77 9.25 18.23
C GLN A 92 8.89 8.82 17.29
N VAL A 93 8.57 8.08 16.22
CA VAL A 93 9.54 7.66 15.20
C VAL A 93 10.17 8.88 14.52
N ARG A 94 9.37 9.86 14.09
CA ARG A 94 9.86 11.14 13.54
C ARG A 94 10.80 11.86 14.50
N GLY A 95 10.42 11.95 15.77
CA GLY A 95 11.24 12.59 16.81
C GLY A 95 12.60 11.91 16.99
N ARG A 96 12.65 10.57 16.96
CA ARG A 96 13.92 9.81 17.03
C ARG A 96 14.81 10.11 15.83
N PHE A 97 14.25 10.08 14.62
CA PHE A 97 15.00 10.35 13.40
C PHE A 97 15.53 11.78 13.31
N ALA A 98 14.77 12.76 13.80
CA ALA A 98 15.23 14.16 13.88
C ALA A 98 16.45 14.34 14.80
N THR A 99 16.64 13.48 15.80
CA THR A 99 17.75 13.56 16.76
C THR A 99 18.98 12.72 16.38
N SER A 100 18.84 11.75 15.47
CA SER A 100 19.97 11.00 14.93
C SER A 100 20.67 11.85 13.88
N GLY A 101 21.86 12.38 14.20
CA GLY A 101 22.58 13.39 13.42
C GLY A 101 22.91 13.07 11.95
N SER A 102 22.60 11.86 11.45
CA SER A 102 22.58 11.55 10.02
C SER A 102 21.53 10.47 9.68
N PRO A 103 20.84 10.58 8.52
CA PRO A 103 19.89 9.57 8.07
C PRO A 103 20.56 8.29 7.57
N ASP A 104 20.34 7.20 8.29
CA ASP A 104 20.60 5.82 7.83
C ASP A 104 19.32 5.29 7.17
N THR A 105 19.12 5.64 5.90
CA THR A 105 17.86 5.41 5.17
C THR A 105 17.42 3.94 5.17
N PRO A 106 18.28 2.94 4.90
CA PRO A 106 17.88 1.54 4.99
C PRO A 106 17.41 1.15 6.39
N ARG A 107 18.18 1.51 7.42
CA ARG A 107 17.80 1.21 8.81
C ARG A 107 16.51 1.92 9.21
N TRP A 108 16.34 3.17 8.83
CA TRP A 108 15.14 3.95 9.15
C TRP A 108 13.91 3.35 8.48
N ARG A 109 14.03 2.91 7.23
CA ARG A 109 12.97 2.18 6.51
C ARG A 109 12.57 0.93 7.28
N ASP A 110 13.54 0.11 7.68
CA ASP A 110 13.29 -1.15 8.38
C ASP A 110 12.67 -0.91 9.77
N VAL A 111 13.11 0.13 10.49
CA VAL A 111 12.51 0.56 11.76
C VAL A 111 11.07 1.03 11.55
N THR A 112 10.80 1.84 10.53
CA THR A 112 9.45 2.36 10.26
C THR A 112 8.49 1.23 9.86
N HIS A 113 8.97 0.30 9.03
CA HIS A 113 8.20 -0.86 8.59
C HIS A 113 7.91 -1.84 9.73
N SER A 114 8.91 -2.19 10.55
CA SER A 114 8.70 -3.03 11.74
C SER A 114 7.77 -2.39 12.77
N THR A 115 7.80 -1.06 12.87
CA THR A 115 6.87 -0.31 13.72
C THR A 115 5.44 -0.36 13.16
N LEU A 116 5.25 -0.20 11.84
CA LEU A 116 3.97 -0.39 11.18
C LEU A 116 3.42 -1.81 11.40
N LEU A 117 4.25 -2.83 11.18
CA LEU A 117 3.90 -4.23 11.45
C LEU A 117 3.41 -4.43 12.89
N SER A 118 4.08 -3.81 13.87
CA SER A 118 3.72 -3.92 15.29
C SER A 118 2.40 -3.21 15.63
N ALA A 119 2.08 -2.11 14.93
CA ALA A 119 0.83 -1.38 15.09
C ALA A 119 -0.35 -2.04 14.33
N THR A 120 -0.06 -3.02 13.45
CA THR A 120 -1.05 -3.60 12.55
C THR A 120 -1.82 -4.74 13.24
N PRO A 121 -3.16 -4.80 13.11
CA PRO A 121 -3.97 -5.90 13.62
C PRO A 121 -3.55 -7.28 13.08
N SER A 122 -3.80 -8.34 13.84
CA SER A 122 -3.31 -9.69 13.53
C SER A 122 -3.87 -10.29 12.23
N ASP A 123 -5.06 -9.87 11.80
CA ASP A 123 -5.72 -10.28 10.57
C ASP A 123 -5.27 -9.48 9.33
N VAL A 124 -4.58 -8.36 9.53
CA VAL A 124 -4.01 -7.55 8.45
C VAL A 124 -2.54 -7.92 8.23
N GLY A 125 -2.18 -8.08 6.97
CA GLY A 125 -0.81 -8.27 6.52
C GLY A 125 -0.25 -6.99 5.92
N VAL A 126 1.06 -6.88 5.96
CA VAL A 126 1.83 -5.77 5.39
C VAL A 126 2.86 -6.38 4.45
N SER A 127 2.99 -5.86 3.23
CA SER A 127 4.04 -6.27 2.29
C SER A 127 5.41 -5.79 2.74
N ASP A 128 6.47 -6.25 2.08
CA ASP A 128 7.78 -5.63 2.25
C ASP A 128 7.73 -4.16 1.79
N PRO A 129 8.57 -3.27 2.37
CA PRO A 129 8.65 -1.88 1.92
C PRO A 129 9.31 -1.84 0.54
N GLY A 130 8.69 -1.10 -0.37
CA GLY A 130 9.12 -1.02 -1.76
C GLY A 130 10.22 0.01 -2.04
N LEU A 131 10.66 0.08 -3.29
CA LEU A 131 11.67 1.04 -3.75
C LEU A 131 11.09 2.43 -3.98
N ALA A 132 9.87 2.49 -4.52
CA ALA A 132 9.18 3.75 -4.78
C ALA A 132 8.88 4.52 -3.48
N THR A 133 9.02 5.84 -3.54
CA THR A 133 8.75 6.81 -2.47
C THR A 133 7.81 7.91 -2.98
N PRO A 134 6.50 7.61 -3.13
CA PRO A 134 5.56 8.53 -3.75
C PRO A 134 5.06 9.64 -2.80
N CYS A 135 5.26 9.53 -1.48
CA CYS A 135 4.83 10.55 -0.52
C CYS A 135 5.94 11.56 -0.19
N PRO A 136 5.71 12.88 -0.32
CA PRO A 136 6.72 13.91 -0.03
C PRO A 136 6.74 14.23 1.47
N ASP A 137 7.36 13.36 2.28
CA ASP A 137 7.63 13.63 3.70
C ASP A 137 9.05 13.14 4.03
N PRO A 138 10.00 14.06 4.28
CA PRO A 138 11.39 13.70 4.58
C PRO A 138 11.60 13.31 6.05
N THR A 139 10.61 13.50 6.93
CA THR A 139 10.77 13.30 8.39
C THR A 139 10.69 11.84 8.81
N ILE A 140 10.17 10.99 7.92
CA ILE A 140 10.00 9.56 8.11
C ILE A 140 10.05 8.89 6.73
N PRO A 141 10.62 7.67 6.59
CA PRO A 141 10.60 6.93 5.34
C PRO A 141 9.19 6.77 4.75
N GLN A 142 9.09 6.94 3.43
CA GLN A 142 7.83 6.90 2.68
C GLN A 142 7.85 5.87 1.55
N ASN A 143 8.56 4.76 1.75
CA ASN A 143 8.56 3.63 0.84
C ASN A 143 7.14 3.07 0.65
N THR A 144 6.80 2.63 -0.56
CA THR A 144 5.51 2.01 -0.85
C THR A 144 5.29 0.75 -0.01
N VAL A 145 4.05 0.51 0.38
CA VAL A 145 3.65 -0.69 1.09
C VAL A 145 2.19 -1.03 0.77
N ALA A 146 1.89 -2.32 0.68
CA ALA A 146 0.53 -2.82 0.58
C ALA A 146 0.08 -3.38 1.93
N LEU A 147 -1.14 -3.06 2.34
CA LEU A 147 -1.81 -3.67 3.48
C LEU A 147 -2.98 -4.51 2.95
N TYR A 148 -3.17 -5.70 3.50
CA TYR A 148 -4.11 -6.67 2.94
C TYR A 148 -4.77 -7.55 3.99
N ASP A 149 -5.95 -8.08 3.67
CA ASP A 149 -6.68 -9.04 4.50
C ASP A 149 -6.02 -10.42 4.39
N LYS A 150 -5.34 -10.89 5.45
CA LYS A 150 -4.53 -12.14 5.42
C LYS A 150 -5.30 -13.36 4.93
N PRO A 151 -6.55 -13.62 5.36
CA PRO A 151 -7.33 -14.78 4.89
C PRO A 151 -7.64 -14.75 3.38
N ARG A 152 -7.54 -13.57 2.74
CA ARG A 152 -7.82 -13.38 1.30
C ARG A 152 -6.56 -13.38 0.44
N ILE A 153 -5.37 -13.37 1.06
CA ILE A 153 -4.08 -13.36 0.39
C ILE A 153 -3.39 -14.70 0.59
N ASN A 154 -3.15 -15.42 -0.51
CA ASN A 154 -2.36 -16.63 -0.46
C ASN A 154 -0.84 -16.33 -0.61
N ARG A 155 -0.02 -17.38 -0.56
CA ARG A 155 1.45 -17.25 -0.67
C ARG A 155 1.90 -16.66 -2.01
N GLU A 156 1.19 -16.95 -3.10
CA GLU A 156 1.50 -16.43 -4.43
C GLU A 156 1.17 -14.94 -4.51
N ASP A 157 0.00 -14.55 -4.02
CA ASP A 157 -0.43 -13.15 -3.93
C ASP A 157 0.60 -12.34 -3.12
N ARG A 158 1.03 -12.84 -1.96
CA ARG A 158 2.06 -12.17 -1.16
C ARG A 158 3.39 -12.00 -1.92
N ARG A 159 3.81 -13.00 -2.70
CA ARG A 159 5.01 -12.88 -3.55
C ARG A 159 4.81 -11.82 -4.63
N ALA A 160 3.65 -11.77 -5.26
CA ALA A 160 3.32 -10.74 -6.23
C ALA A 160 3.39 -9.32 -5.62
N LEU A 161 2.87 -9.13 -4.41
CA LEU A 161 2.95 -7.85 -3.69
C LEU A 161 4.41 -7.44 -3.40
N ASN A 162 5.23 -8.36 -2.93
CA ASN A 162 6.64 -8.09 -2.64
C ASN A 162 7.45 -7.86 -3.94
N ASN A 163 7.07 -8.51 -5.04
CA ASN A 163 7.67 -8.25 -6.35
C ASN A 163 7.32 -6.85 -6.85
N VAL A 164 6.08 -6.37 -6.68
CA VAL A 164 5.73 -4.97 -6.98
C VAL A 164 6.57 -4.04 -6.11
N ALA A 165 6.63 -4.29 -4.80
CA ALA A 165 7.40 -3.47 -3.87
C ALA A 165 8.89 -3.37 -4.29
N GLY A 166 9.54 -4.50 -4.57
CA GLY A 166 10.95 -4.54 -4.96
C GLY A 166 11.23 -4.20 -6.43
N GLY A 167 10.21 -4.19 -7.29
CA GLY A 167 10.37 -4.13 -8.74
C GLY A 167 10.00 -2.79 -9.38
N ILE A 168 9.34 -1.88 -8.65
CA ILE A 168 8.95 -0.57 -9.17
C ILE A 168 9.62 0.56 -8.38
N SER A 169 10.40 1.39 -9.07
CA SER A 169 10.99 2.60 -8.52
C SER A 169 10.05 3.80 -8.66
N THR A 170 10.39 4.91 -8.00
CA THR A 170 9.69 6.19 -8.18
C THR A 170 9.75 6.66 -9.64
N GLN A 171 10.92 6.52 -10.29
CA GLN A 171 11.12 6.95 -11.66
C GLN A 171 10.24 6.15 -12.61
N ASP A 172 10.15 4.83 -12.43
CA ASP A 172 9.30 3.98 -13.28
C ASP A 172 7.82 4.39 -13.20
N LEU A 173 7.34 4.79 -12.01
CA LEU A 173 5.98 5.30 -11.84
C LEU A 173 5.79 6.66 -12.55
N GLU A 174 6.80 7.53 -12.56
CA GLU A 174 6.78 8.83 -13.23
C GLU A 174 6.78 8.67 -14.76
N ASP A 175 7.58 7.74 -15.28
CA ASP A 175 7.65 7.42 -16.70
C ASP A 175 6.29 6.89 -17.17
N LYS A 176 5.72 5.91 -16.45
CA LYS A 176 4.36 5.38 -16.70
C LYS A 176 3.26 6.42 -16.58
N ALA A 177 3.43 7.44 -15.73
CA ALA A 177 2.47 8.54 -15.61
C ALA A 177 2.53 9.49 -16.81
N SER A 178 3.69 9.57 -17.47
CA SER A 178 3.94 10.46 -18.61
C SER A 178 3.57 9.84 -19.95
N GLU A 179 3.43 8.51 -20.00
CA GLU A 179 2.96 7.73 -21.16
C GLU A 179 1.42 7.74 -21.33
N GLY A 180 0.70 8.37 -20.41
CA GLY A 180 -0.77 8.38 -20.32
C GLY A 180 -1.45 9.58 -20.97
#